data_AF-A0A0F9J7Z7-F1
#
_entry.id   AF-A0A0F9J7Z7-F1
#
_cell.length_a   1.000
_cell.length_b   1.000
_cell.length_c   1.000
_cell.angle_alpha   90.00
_cell.angle_beta   90.00
_cell.angle_gamma   90.00
#
_symmetry.space_group_name_H-M   'P 1'
#
loop_
_entity.id
_entity.type
_entity.pdbx_description
1 polymer ?
#
loop_
_entity_poly.entity_id
_entity_poly.type
_entity_poly.pdbx_seq_one_letter_code
_entity_poly.pdbx_strand_id
1 'polypeptide(L)'
;MNSINSRAYTWITGTDTGLSSKTIWGVMMGVQVAWAGVPRDPDDFGRCYRLLRLIPEWLKRLPGVERAYPEWGPLIREWPRLSRMYTTAINRGWKGAPKMFDLMQGLINEGNFRGGS
;
A
#
# COMPACT_ATOMS: atom_id res chain seq x y z
N MET A 1 -5.09 17.19 18.64
CA MET A 1 -4.45 16.25 17.69
C MET A 1 -5.41 15.09 17.45
N ASN A 2 -5.86 14.85 16.22
CA ASN A 2 -6.65 13.66 15.91
C ASN A 2 -5.80 12.42 16.14
N SER A 3 -6.27 11.49 16.96
CA SER A 3 -5.58 10.23 17.28
C SER A 3 -5.35 9.38 16.02
N ILE A 4 -4.43 8.41 16.10
CA ILE A 4 -4.23 7.41 15.03
C ILE A 4 -5.56 6.77 14.64
N ASN A 5 -6.38 6.40 15.63
CA ASN A 5 -7.68 5.77 15.39
C ASN A 5 -8.65 6.71 14.66
N SER A 6 -8.72 7.99 15.03
CA SER A 6 -9.57 8.95 14.33
C SER A 6 -9.20 9.06 12.85
N ARG A 7 -7.90 9.17 12.53
CA ARG A 7 -7.43 9.21 11.12
C ARG A 7 -7.69 7.89 10.38
N ALA A 8 -7.53 6.76 11.08
CA ALA A 8 -7.82 5.44 10.53
C ALA A 8 -9.32 5.26 10.21
N TYR A 9 -10.21 5.77 11.06
CA TYR A 9 -11.64 5.76 10.80
C TYR A 9 -12.02 6.67 9.64
N THR A 10 -11.47 7.89 9.59
CA THR A 10 -11.67 8.79 8.43
C THR A 10 -11.25 8.13 7.12
N TRP A 11 -10.13 7.40 7.13
CA TRP A 11 -9.70 6.67 5.94
C TRP A 11 -10.71 5.61 5.53
N ILE A 12 -11.06 4.68 6.42
CA ILE A 12 -11.85 3.50 6.04
C ILE A 12 -13.28 3.82 5.61
N THR A 13 -13.85 4.93 6.11
CA THR A 13 -15.16 5.44 5.70
C THR A 13 -15.11 6.39 4.50
N GLY A 14 -13.90 6.72 4.01
CA GLY A 14 -13.69 7.65 2.90
C GLY A 14 -13.76 6.98 1.52
N THR A 15 -13.77 7.82 0.48
CA THR A 15 -13.83 7.40 -0.92
C THR A 15 -12.45 7.07 -1.51
N ASP A 16 -11.37 7.51 -0.87
CA ASP A 16 -9.99 7.29 -1.33
C ASP A 16 -9.43 5.90 -0.94
N THR A 17 -10.31 4.92 -0.77
CA THR A 17 -9.96 3.58 -0.33
C THR A 17 -9.92 2.58 -1.49
N GLY A 18 -9.27 1.45 -1.24
CA GLY A 18 -9.15 0.33 -2.18
C GLY A 18 -8.65 -0.91 -1.45
N LEU A 19 -8.78 -2.08 -2.06
CA LEU A 19 -8.45 -3.38 -1.46
C LEU A 19 -7.07 -3.41 -0.78
N SER A 20 -6.05 -2.89 -1.46
CA SER A 20 -4.68 -2.82 -0.97
C SER A 20 -4.51 -1.91 0.25
N SER A 21 -5.08 -0.71 0.23
CA SER A 21 -5.05 0.20 1.38
C SER A 21 -5.84 -0.36 2.57
N LYS A 22 -6.95 -1.07 2.32
CA LYS A 22 -7.74 -1.75 3.35
C LYS A 22 -6.96 -2.90 3.98
N THR A 23 -6.13 -3.60 3.21
CA THR A 23 -5.23 -4.63 3.72
C THR A 23 -4.25 -4.06 4.74
N ILE A 24 -3.57 -2.95 4.42
CA ILE A 24 -2.73 -2.23 5.39
C ILE A 24 -3.55 -1.83 6.63
N TRP A 25 -4.71 -1.20 6.42
CA TRP A 25 -5.57 -0.74 7.51
C TRP A 25 -5.98 -1.88 8.44
N GLY A 26 -6.38 -3.04 7.91
CA GLY A 26 -6.78 -4.21 8.69
C GLY A 26 -5.66 -4.72 9.60
N VAL A 27 -4.45 -4.89 9.05
CA VAL A 27 -3.27 -5.29 9.82
C VAL A 27 -2.95 -4.27 10.91
N MET A 28 -3.02 -2.98 10.60
CA MET A 28 -2.66 -1.93 11.56
C MET A 28 -3.66 -1.78 12.70
N MET A 29 -4.94 -2.04 12.42
CA MET A 29 -6.06 -2.00 13.36
C MET A 29 -6.31 -3.34 14.06
N GLY A 30 -5.62 -4.42 13.67
CA GLY A 30 -5.81 -5.75 14.24
C GLY A 30 -7.17 -6.37 13.88
N VAL A 31 -7.71 -6.05 12.71
CA VAL A 31 -9.01 -6.55 12.25
C VAL A 31 -8.88 -7.28 10.92
N GLN A 32 -9.64 -8.36 10.76
CA GLN A 32 -9.69 -9.09 9.51
C GLN A 32 -10.54 -8.31 8.49
N VAL A 33 -9.93 -7.99 7.35
CA VAL A 33 -10.68 -7.47 6.20
C VAL A 33 -11.33 -8.63 5.47
N ALA A 34 -12.49 -8.39 4.88
CA ALA A 34 -13.20 -9.42 4.13
C ALA A 34 -12.32 -9.96 2.98
N TRP A 35 -11.64 -9.06 2.28
CA TRP A 35 -10.81 -9.36 1.12
C TRP A 35 -9.49 -8.60 1.29
N ALA A 36 -8.38 -9.30 1.10
CA ALA A 36 -7.03 -8.72 1.15
C ALA A 36 -6.38 -8.75 -0.24
N GLY A 37 -5.40 -7.88 -0.47
CA GLY A 37 -4.64 -7.87 -1.72
C GLY A 37 -3.52 -6.84 -1.75
N VAL A 38 -2.62 -7.00 -2.71
CA VAL A 38 -1.53 -6.05 -3.02
C VAL A 38 -2.02 -4.90 -3.92
N PRO A 39 -1.36 -3.73 -3.94
CA PRO A 39 -1.63 -2.70 -4.94
C PRO A 39 -1.28 -3.20 -6.34
N ARG A 40 -2.25 -3.24 -7.27
CA ARG A 40 -2.05 -3.85 -8.60
C ARG A 40 -1.53 -2.88 -9.64
N ASP A 41 -1.70 -1.58 -9.40
CA ASP A 41 -1.27 -0.52 -10.31
C ASP A 41 -0.82 0.73 -9.53
N PRO A 42 -0.25 1.74 -10.21
CA PRO A 42 0.17 2.98 -9.57
C PRO A 42 -0.94 3.74 -8.84
N ASP A 43 -2.21 3.62 -9.23
CA ASP A 43 -3.33 4.27 -8.54
C ASP A 43 -3.65 3.58 -7.21
N ASP A 44 -3.65 2.25 -7.19
CA ASP A 44 -3.75 1.43 -5.98
C ASP A 44 -2.60 1.71 -5.02
N PHE A 45 -1.36 1.81 -5.54
CA PHE A 45 -0.22 2.23 -4.72
C PHE A 45 -0.45 3.63 -4.17
N GLY A 46 -1.00 4.55 -4.97
CA GLY A 46 -1.34 5.91 -4.57
C GLY A 46 -2.28 5.94 -3.36
N ARG A 47 -3.29 5.08 -3.32
CA ARG A 47 -4.19 4.94 -2.14
C ARG A 47 -3.41 4.47 -0.91
N CYS A 48 -2.58 3.43 -1.04
CA CYS A 48 -1.74 2.98 0.07
C CYS A 48 -0.77 4.07 0.55
N TYR A 49 -0.17 4.82 -0.37
CA TYR A 49 0.73 5.92 -0.09
C TYR A 49 0.03 7.04 0.68
N ARG A 50 -1.17 7.45 0.24
CA ARG A 50 -1.96 8.50 0.91
C ARG A 50 -2.44 8.06 2.30
N LEU A 51 -2.79 6.79 2.49
CA LEU A 51 -3.05 6.23 3.83
C LEU A 51 -1.83 6.40 4.75
N LEU A 52 -0.64 6.00 4.29
CA LEU A 52 0.58 6.08 5.10
C LEU A 52 1.08 7.52 5.27
N ARG A 53 0.70 8.45 4.38
CA ARG A 53 0.90 9.89 4.59
C ARG A 53 -0.03 10.45 5.65
N LEU A 54 -1.28 9.96 5.69
CA LEU A 54 -2.25 10.32 6.72
C LEU A 54 -1.85 9.77 8.09
N ILE A 55 -1.20 8.59 8.14
CA ILE A 55 -0.78 7.91 9.37
C ILE A 55 0.69 7.46 9.26
N PRO A 56 1.66 8.39 9.33
CA PRO A 56 3.08 8.09 9.13
C PRO A 56 3.64 7.09 10.15
N GLU A 57 3.00 6.97 11.32
CA GLU A 57 3.37 6.00 12.36
C GLU A 57 3.26 4.54 11.90
N TRP A 58 2.46 4.27 10.85
CA TRP A 58 2.27 2.94 10.28
C TRP A 58 3.35 2.54 9.28
N LEU A 59 4.13 3.49 8.75
CA LEU A 59 5.16 3.18 7.75
C LEU A 59 6.20 2.20 8.31
N LYS A 60 6.68 2.42 9.54
CA LYS A 60 7.61 1.52 10.24
C LYS A 60 7.00 0.17 10.63
N ARG A 61 5.67 0.04 10.55
CA ARG A 61 4.93 -1.19 10.87
C ARG A 61 4.60 -2.01 9.62
N LEU A 62 4.94 -1.55 8.42
CA LEU A 62 4.74 -2.29 7.17
C LEU A 62 5.28 -3.73 7.19
N PRO A 63 6.40 -4.06 7.86
CA PRO A 63 6.82 -5.47 8.00
C PRO A 63 5.77 -6.38 8.68
N GLY A 64 4.85 -5.82 9.45
CA GLY A 64 3.69 -6.56 9.97
C GLY A 64 2.70 -6.97 8.88
N VAL A 65 2.60 -6.20 7.79
CA VAL A 65 1.78 -6.54 6.61
C VAL A 65 2.42 -7.69 5.86
N GLU A 66 3.74 -7.68 5.63
CA GLU A 66 4.48 -8.82 5.04
C GLU A 66 4.31 -10.09 5.88
N ARG A 67 4.36 -9.98 7.20
CA ARG A 67 4.16 -11.14 8.08
C ARG A 67 2.77 -11.75 7.96
N ALA A 68 1.74 -10.92 7.76
CA ALA A 68 0.37 -11.38 7.57
C ALA A 68 0.09 -11.83 6.12
N TYR A 69 0.78 -11.23 5.16
CA TYR A 69 0.61 -11.41 3.71
C TYR A 69 1.98 -11.43 3.04
N PRO A 70 2.67 -12.59 2.96
CA PRO A 70 4.05 -12.69 2.45
C PRO A 70 4.25 -12.12 1.05
N GLU A 71 3.22 -12.10 0.21
CA GLU A 71 3.23 -11.52 -1.13
C GLU A 71 3.50 -9.99 -1.13
N TRP A 72 3.32 -9.30 0.00
CA TRP A 72 3.67 -7.90 0.15
C TRP A 72 5.17 -7.64 0.29
N GLY A 73 5.98 -8.66 0.63
CA GLY A 73 7.39 -8.50 0.97
C GLY A 73 8.20 -7.72 -0.08
N PRO A 74 8.14 -8.08 -1.38
CA PRO A 74 8.86 -7.36 -2.44
C PRO A 74 8.42 -5.89 -2.57
N LEU A 75 7.13 -5.60 -2.42
CA LEU A 75 6.59 -4.24 -2.49
C LEU A 75 7.04 -3.39 -1.29
N ILE A 76 7.09 -3.98 -0.09
CA ILE A 76 7.57 -3.30 1.13
C ILE A 76 9.06 -3.02 1.03
N ARG A 77 9.85 -3.98 0.53
CA ARG A 77 11.28 -3.82 0.29
C ARG A 77 11.57 -2.65 -0.66
N GLU A 78 10.82 -2.52 -1.75
CA GLU A 78 10.97 -1.45 -2.75
C GLU A 78 10.13 -0.19 -2.42
N TRP A 79 9.49 -0.12 -1.26
CA TRP A 79 8.60 0.99 -0.89
C TRP A 79 9.24 2.38 -1.07
N PRO A 80 10.51 2.62 -0.69
CA PRO A 80 11.16 3.92 -0.92
C PRO A 80 11.28 4.27 -2.41
N ARG A 81 11.55 3.29 -3.28
CA ARG A 81 11.67 3.50 -4.72
C ARG A 81 10.30 3.77 -5.34
N LEU A 82 9.31 2.95 -5.02
CA LEU A 82 7.93 3.13 -5.47
C LEU A 82 7.38 4.51 -5.05
N SER A 83 7.64 4.93 -3.81
CA SER A 83 7.27 6.25 -3.30
C SER A 83 7.86 7.39 -4.14
N ARG A 84 9.16 7.31 -4.49
CA ARG A 84 9.81 8.32 -5.35
C ARG A 84 9.24 8.33 -6.77
N MET A 85 8.96 7.17 -7.34
CA MET A 85 8.36 7.06 -8.68
C MET A 85 6.96 7.68 -8.70
N TYR A 86 6.14 7.36 -7.69
CA TYR A 86 4.80 7.90 -7.52
C TYR A 86 4.80 9.43 -7.39
N THR A 87 5.60 10.00 -6.47
CA THR A 87 5.66 11.45 -6.29
C THR A 87 6.19 12.16 -7.54
N THR A 88 7.16 11.57 -8.24
CA THR A 88 7.68 12.12 -9.50
C THR A 88 6.61 12.14 -10.59
N ALA A 89 5.80 11.06 -10.69
CA ALA A 89 4.71 11.00 -11.66
C ALA A 89 3.63 12.05 -11.38
N ILE A 90 3.25 12.23 -10.12
CA ILE A 90 2.29 13.27 -9.71
C ILE A 90 2.83 14.66 -10.04
N ASN A 91 4.08 14.96 -9.67
CA ASN A 91 4.70 16.28 -9.90
C ASN A 91 4.85 16.63 -11.39
N ARG A 92 4.82 15.63 -12.28
CA ARG A 92 4.91 15.81 -13.74
C ARG A 92 3.54 15.80 -14.45
N GLY A 93 2.44 15.84 -13.69
CA GLY A 93 1.08 15.83 -14.21
C GLY A 93 0.63 14.44 -14.64
N TRP A 94 0.44 13.56 -13.65
CA TRP A 94 -0.01 12.16 -13.73
C TRP A 94 -0.38 11.62 -15.12
N LYS A 95 0.39 10.64 -15.61
CA LYS A 95 0.16 9.96 -16.90
C LYS A 95 0.17 8.43 -16.75
N GLY A 96 -0.39 7.92 -15.65
CA GLY A 96 -0.46 6.47 -15.36
C GLY A 96 0.85 5.80 -14.95
N ALA A 97 1.99 6.50 -14.99
CA ALA A 97 3.29 6.03 -14.51
C ALA A 97 3.70 4.61 -15.02
N PRO A 98 3.79 4.37 -16.34
CA PRO A 98 3.99 3.03 -16.91
C PRO A 98 5.23 2.30 -16.39
N LYS A 99 6.36 3.00 -16.22
CA LYS A 99 7.58 2.38 -15.65
C LYS A 99 7.40 1.92 -14.20
N MET A 100 6.52 2.58 -13.45
CA MET A 100 6.17 2.17 -12.09
C MET A 100 5.26 0.95 -12.12
N PHE A 101 4.31 0.92 -13.04
CA PHE A 101 3.47 -0.26 -13.28
C PHE A 101 4.33 -1.49 -13.60
N ASP A 102 5.27 -1.39 -14.54
CA ASP A 102 6.15 -2.52 -14.92
C ASP A 102 6.96 -3.05 -13.73
N LEU A 103 7.54 -2.14 -12.93
CA LEU A 103 8.26 -2.50 -11.71
C LEU A 103 7.32 -3.20 -10.71
N MET A 104 6.12 -2.66 -10.50
CA MET A 104 5.14 -3.26 -9.59
C MET A 104 4.74 -4.66 -10.03
N GLN A 105 4.51 -4.90 -11.32
CA GLN A 105 4.18 -6.24 -11.82
C GLN A 105 5.31 -7.24 -11.53
N GLY A 106 6.57 -6.84 -11.73
CA GLY A 106 7.72 -7.68 -11.38
C GLY A 106 7.74 -8.06 -9.89
N LEU A 107 7.49 -7.09 -9.01
CA LEU A 107 7.45 -7.30 -7.56
C LEU A 107 6.26 -8.15 -7.10
N ILE A 108 5.09 -7.95 -7.71
CA ILE A 108 3.88 -8.73 -7.43
C ILE A 108 4.10 -10.19 -7.86
N ASN A 109 4.70 -10.41 -9.03
CA ASN A 109 5.03 -11.75 -9.49
C ASN A 109 6.03 -12.43 -8.54
N GLU A 110 7.08 -11.73 -8.11
CA GLU A 110 8.00 -12.23 -7.07
C GLU A 110 7.25 -12.60 -5.77
N GLY A 111 6.30 -11.76 -5.34
CA GLY A 111 5.51 -11.97 -4.13
C GLY A 111 4.58 -13.19 -4.22
N ASN A 112 3.95 -13.41 -5.38
CA ASN A 112 3.08 -14.55 -5.60
C ASN A 112 3.83 -15.89 -5.48
N PHE A 113 5.10 -15.95 -5.91
CA PHE A 113 5.94 -17.14 -5.70
C PHE A 113 6.30 -17.39 -4.23
N ARG A 114 6.23 -16.36 -3.37
CA ARG A 114 6.49 -16.47 -1.93
C ARG A 114 5.24 -16.81 -1.11
N GLY A 115 4.06 -16.40 -1.59
CA GLY A 115 2.77 -16.66 -0.94
C GLY A 115 2.10 -17.98 -1.34
N GLY A 116 2.56 -18.60 -2.43
CA GLY A 116 2.14 -19.94 -2.83
C GLY A 116 2.88 -21.02 -2.05
N SER A 117 2.30 -21.49 -0.95
CA SER A 117 2.64 -22.74 -0.26
C SER A 117 1.36 -23.36 0.30
#